data_AF-A0A928TPA4-F1
#
_entry.id   AF-A0A928TPA4-F1
#
_cell.length_a   1.000
_cell.length_b   1.000
_cell.length_c   1.000
_cell.angle_alpha   90.00
_cell.angle_beta   90.00
_cell.angle_gamma   90.00
#
_symmetry.space_group_name_H-M   'P 1'
#
loop_
_entity.id
_entity.type
_entity.pdbx_description
1 polymer ?
#
loop_
_entity_poly.entity_id
_entity_poly.type
_entity_poly.pdbx_seq_one_letter_code
_entity_poly.pdbx_strand_id
1 'polypeptide(L)'
;MQTPADLRSGSHLTSLPIVGRTGEPVSMPWLPFAVRHKPEARSAAGAIAFAVQMAREVLERRIGAVVPVRVLVVDGPCAADSHALRPESTLWIASEPCAGWNELARMLDDRLPQRSRLLLRKAMGRAAGPLDLTPVAHTFAIDTYAGALARASGTRFPRRWIANAFAAYARVVTLAEGDPDALASQAHLAEVVGAVLPPSYALADPDVRAVVERIEATRDAVHAHARLGHAPLARFLRAFPRGMAPRTDSELARLVLRELGDAAFLPTIEALAA
;
A
#
# COMPACT_ATOMS: atom_id res chain seq x y z
N MET A 1 32.74 -12.26 44.90
CA MET A 1 31.81 -11.56 45.82
C MET A 1 31.87 -10.09 45.45
N GLN A 2 30.83 -9.39 45.00
CA GLN A 2 29.38 -9.57 45.00
C GLN A 2 28.76 -9.03 43.69
N THR A 3 27.74 -9.71 43.17
CA THR A 3 26.55 -9.12 42.51
C THR A 3 25.46 -8.96 43.61
N PRO A 4 24.36 -8.17 43.48
CA PRO A 4 23.47 -8.12 42.30
C PRO A 4 22.63 -6.83 42.03
N ALA A 5 21.90 -6.89 40.90
CA ALA A 5 20.51 -6.45 40.65
C ALA A 5 20.16 -5.01 40.19
N ASP A 6 19.37 -5.02 39.10
CA ASP A 6 18.30 -4.12 38.67
C ASP A 6 18.58 -2.70 38.21
N LEU A 7 18.48 -2.50 36.88
CA LEU A 7 17.72 -1.41 36.26
C LEU A 7 17.25 -1.85 34.86
N ARG A 8 16.07 -2.50 34.81
CA ARG A 8 15.19 -2.45 33.63
C ARG A 8 14.57 -1.05 33.58
N SER A 9 14.68 -0.34 32.45
CA SER A 9 13.61 0.46 31.83
C SER A 9 14.16 1.53 30.88
N GLY A 10 13.50 1.67 29.73
CA GLY A 10 13.34 2.95 29.05
C GLY A 10 14.55 3.48 28.29
N SER A 11 14.86 2.91 27.13
CA SER A 11 15.51 3.68 26.08
C SER A 11 14.51 4.73 25.57
N HIS A 12 14.44 5.85 26.29
CA HIS A 12 13.75 7.06 25.88
C HIS A 12 14.29 7.50 24.52
N LEU A 13 13.44 7.40 23.49
CA LEU A 13 13.66 8.09 22.24
C LEU A 13 13.48 9.58 22.51
N THR A 14 14.59 10.28 22.73
CA THR A 14 14.62 11.72 22.88
C THR A 14 14.20 12.33 21.54
N SER A 15 13.00 12.90 21.51
CA SER A 15 12.50 13.74 20.42
C SER A 15 13.37 14.99 20.32
N LEU A 16 14.32 15.01 19.37
CA LEU A 16 15.03 16.23 19.01
C LEU A 16 14.07 17.15 18.23
N PRO A 17 13.88 18.41 18.66
CA PRO A 17 13.11 19.39 17.90
C PRO A 17 14.00 19.92 16.77
N ILE A 18 13.52 19.77 15.54
CA ILE A 18 14.05 20.54 14.40
C ILE A 18 13.26 21.85 14.40
N VAL A 19 13.94 22.98 14.64
CA VAL A 19 13.42 24.35 14.55
C VAL A 19 14.26 25.07 13.48
N GLY A 20 13.78 25.85 12.50
CA GLY A 20 12.46 26.36 12.07
C GLY A 20 12.68 27.16 10.76
N ARG A 21 11.69 27.44 9.90
CA ARG A 21 10.73 28.58 9.92
C ARG A 21 9.67 28.28 8.82
N THR A 22 8.36 28.41 9.10
CA THR A 22 7.15 28.18 8.24
C THR A 22 6.56 26.77 8.05
N GLY A 23 7.06 25.72 8.72
CA GLY A 23 6.56 24.34 8.59
C GLY A 23 6.16 23.66 9.91
N GLU A 24 5.21 24.24 10.65
CA GLU A 24 4.78 23.65 11.92
C GLU A 24 3.95 22.37 11.72
N PRO A 25 4.25 21.28 12.43
CA PRO A 25 3.47 20.04 12.37
C PRO A 25 2.06 20.26 12.95
N VAL A 26 1.03 19.92 12.19
CA VAL A 26 -0.28 19.64 12.79
C VAL A 26 -0.22 18.24 13.37
N SER A 27 0.05 18.15 14.67
CA SER A 27 -0.03 16.88 15.39
C SER A 27 -1.49 16.41 15.41
N MET A 28 -1.75 15.18 14.98
CA MET A 28 -3.04 14.51 15.22
C MET A 28 -2.91 13.76 16.55
N PRO A 29 -3.41 14.31 17.68
CA PRO A 29 -3.09 13.81 19.01
C PRO A 29 -3.64 12.41 19.30
N TRP A 30 -4.58 11.92 18.49
CA TRP A 30 -5.17 10.59 18.61
C TRP A 30 -4.40 9.48 17.88
N LEU A 31 -3.31 9.81 17.18
CA LEU A 31 -2.49 8.80 16.50
C LEU A 31 -1.27 8.42 17.35
N PRO A 32 -0.85 7.14 17.35
CA PRO A 32 0.36 6.70 18.04
C PRO A 32 1.65 7.13 17.30
N PHE A 33 1.53 7.95 16.25
CA PHE A 33 2.64 8.45 15.46
C PHE A 33 2.41 9.88 14.95
N ALA A 34 3.50 10.60 14.71
CA ALA A 34 3.46 11.94 14.17
C ALA A 34 3.16 11.93 12.66
N VAL A 35 2.33 12.88 12.23
CA VAL A 35 2.08 13.23 10.82
C VAL A 35 2.58 14.65 10.62
N ARG A 36 3.37 14.90 9.56
CA ARG A 36 3.65 16.28 9.12
C ARG A 36 3.18 16.44 7.69
N HIS A 37 2.61 17.61 7.39
CA HIS A 37 2.06 17.98 6.09
C HIS A 37 2.04 19.51 5.98
N LYS A 38 1.95 20.08 4.77
CA LYS A 38 1.65 21.52 4.63
C LYS A 38 0.14 21.79 4.80
N PRO A 39 -0.28 23.03 5.10
CA PRO A 39 -1.69 23.35 5.35
C PRO A 39 -2.66 22.87 4.25
N GLU A 40 -2.26 22.99 2.98
CA GLU A 40 -3.05 22.63 1.81
C GLU A 40 -3.28 21.11 1.67
N ALA A 41 -2.35 20.30 2.20
CA ALA A 41 -2.43 18.84 2.16
C ALA A 41 -3.17 18.21 3.36
N ARG A 42 -3.82 18.99 4.22
CA ARG A 42 -4.43 18.49 5.48
C ARG A 42 -5.42 17.34 5.27
N SER A 43 -6.27 17.42 4.24
CA SER A 43 -7.26 16.38 3.95
C SER A 43 -6.58 15.07 3.52
N ALA A 44 -5.63 15.14 2.59
CA ALA A 44 -4.84 14.00 2.14
C ALA A 44 -4.04 13.39 3.31
N ALA A 45 -3.44 14.22 4.15
CA ALA A 45 -2.69 13.77 5.31
C ALA A 45 -3.59 13.03 6.31
N GLY A 46 -4.83 13.48 6.52
CA GLY A 46 -5.83 12.78 7.32
C GLY A 46 -6.15 11.39 6.76
N ALA A 47 -6.44 11.29 5.46
CA ALA A 47 -6.77 10.03 4.79
C ALA A 47 -5.59 9.03 4.83
N ILE A 48 -4.37 9.50 4.51
CA ILE A 48 -3.15 8.69 4.55
C ILE A 48 -2.87 8.20 5.98
N ALA A 49 -2.98 9.09 6.97
CA ALA A 49 -2.72 8.73 8.36
C ALA A 49 -3.75 7.73 8.89
N PHE A 50 -5.03 7.89 8.53
CA PHE A 50 -6.07 6.93 8.84
C PHE A 50 -5.78 5.56 8.23
N ALA A 51 -5.41 5.50 6.94
CA ALA A 51 -5.05 4.26 6.27
C ALA A 51 -3.85 3.55 6.93
N VAL A 52 -2.80 4.31 7.31
CA VAL A 52 -1.63 3.75 8.02
C VAL A 52 -2.01 3.25 9.41
N GLN A 53 -2.85 3.98 10.15
CA GLN A 53 -3.30 3.56 11.48
C GLN A 53 -4.13 2.27 11.41
N MET A 54 -5.05 2.20 10.44
CA MET A 54 -5.85 1.01 10.20
C MET A 54 -4.97 -0.20 9.85
N ALA A 55 -3.97 0.00 8.97
CA ALA A 55 -3.00 -1.05 8.64
C ALA A 55 -2.27 -1.51 9.90
N ARG A 56 -1.80 -0.59 10.72
CA ARG A 56 -1.14 -0.91 12.00
C ARG A 56 -2.03 -1.81 12.86
N GLU A 57 -3.26 -1.40 13.13
CA GLU A 57 -4.18 -2.13 14.02
C GLU A 57 -4.59 -3.51 13.48
N VAL A 58 -4.91 -3.59 12.19
CA VAL A 58 -5.33 -4.87 11.58
C VAL A 58 -4.14 -5.82 11.47
N LEU A 59 -2.99 -5.34 11.02
CA LEU A 59 -1.80 -6.20 10.86
C LEU A 59 -1.23 -6.64 12.21
N GLU A 60 -1.29 -5.79 13.24
CA GLU A 60 -0.95 -6.19 14.61
C GLU A 60 -1.85 -7.34 15.09
N ARG A 61 -3.18 -7.22 14.93
CA ARG A 61 -4.12 -8.27 15.33
C ARG A 61 -3.95 -9.58 14.54
N ARG A 62 -3.64 -9.50 13.25
CA ARG A 62 -3.63 -10.67 12.35
C ARG A 62 -2.27 -11.35 12.21
N ILE A 63 -1.19 -10.58 12.28
CA ILE A 63 0.19 -11.08 12.12
C ILE A 63 0.91 -11.15 13.47
N GLY A 64 0.46 -10.39 14.48
CA GLY A 64 1.16 -10.26 15.76
C GLY A 64 2.43 -9.42 15.65
N ALA A 65 2.55 -8.59 14.61
CA ALA A 65 3.72 -7.77 14.34
C ALA A 65 3.30 -6.33 14.04
N VAL A 66 4.06 -5.39 14.60
CA VAL A 66 3.85 -3.96 14.42
C VAL A 66 5.21 -3.28 14.24
N VAL A 67 5.26 -2.27 13.39
CA VAL A 67 6.44 -1.40 13.25
C VAL A 67 6.11 0.01 13.74
N PRO A 68 6.91 0.60 14.66
CA PRO A 68 6.78 2.00 15.00
C PRO A 68 7.20 2.84 13.80
N VAL A 69 6.26 3.62 13.28
CA VAL A 69 6.49 4.49 12.13
C VAL A 69 6.16 5.93 12.50
N ARG A 70 6.83 6.87 11.85
CA ARG A 70 6.46 8.28 11.71
C ARG A 70 5.97 8.43 10.29
N VAL A 71 4.86 9.13 10.08
CA VAL A 71 4.35 9.38 8.73
C VAL A 71 4.69 10.82 8.35
N LEU A 72 5.34 10.99 7.22
CA LEU A 72 5.65 12.30 6.67
C LEU A 72 4.94 12.42 5.33
N VAL A 73 3.89 13.23 5.31
CA VAL A 73 3.13 13.51 4.11
C VAL A 73 3.77 14.71 3.43
N VAL A 74 4.41 14.46 2.29
CA VAL A 74 5.14 15.49 1.55
C VAL A 74 4.26 16.04 0.45
N ASP A 75 4.28 17.36 0.31
CA ASP A 75 3.60 18.04 -0.79
C ASP A 75 4.22 17.72 -2.15
N GLY A 76 3.35 17.54 -3.13
CA GLY A 76 3.69 17.33 -4.53
C GLY A 76 3.40 15.91 -5.01
N PRO A 77 3.52 15.69 -6.33
CA PRO A 77 3.25 14.40 -6.92
C PRO A 77 4.27 13.36 -6.44
N CYS A 78 3.80 12.12 -6.34
CA CYS A 78 4.63 10.95 -6.08
C CYS A 78 5.79 10.89 -7.09
N ALA A 79 7.03 11.07 -6.60
CA ALA A 79 8.24 10.85 -7.40
C ALA A 79 8.55 9.35 -7.42
N ALA A 80 8.78 8.80 -8.63
CA ALA A 80 9.06 7.39 -8.88
C ALA A 80 10.21 6.81 -8.04
N ASP A 81 11.13 7.68 -7.58
CA ASP A 81 12.29 7.31 -6.77
C ASP A 81 12.21 7.82 -5.31
N SER A 82 11.01 7.92 -4.73
CA SER A 82 10.85 8.20 -3.29
C SER A 82 11.25 6.98 -2.41
N HIS A 83 12.26 6.23 -2.84
CA HIS A 83 12.93 5.25 -2.01
C HIS A 83 13.78 5.96 -0.97
N ALA A 84 13.18 6.17 0.20
CA ALA A 84 13.89 6.09 1.47
C ALA A 84 15.17 6.94 1.58
N LEU A 85 15.03 8.25 1.78
CA LEU A 85 15.99 8.94 2.65
C LEU A 85 15.49 8.80 4.11
N ARG A 86 16.23 7.93 4.81
CA ARG A 86 16.08 7.36 6.16
C ARG A 86 15.75 8.38 7.27
N PRO A 87 15.16 7.96 8.42
CA PRO A 87 15.50 6.80 9.28
C PRO A 87 14.58 5.58 9.12
N GLU A 88 14.98 4.41 9.66
CA GLU A 88 14.28 3.10 9.53
C GLU A 88 12.80 3.10 9.96
N SER A 89 12.33 4.19 10.56
CA SER A 89 11.00 4.38 11.11
C SER A 89 10.20 5.51 10.47
N THR A 90 10.60 6.11 9.35
CA THR A 90 9.79 7.17 8.70
C THR A 90 9.21 6.73 7.35
N LEU A 91 7.88 6.79 7.21
CA LEU A 91 7.15 6.58 5.96
C LEU A 91 6.93 7.92 5.27
N TRP A 92 7.55 8.09 4.11
CA TRP A 92 7.36 9.26 3.25
C TRP A 92 6.28 8.94 2.24
N ILE A 93 5.19 9.72 2.25
CA ILE A 93 4.03 9.49 1.38
C ILE A 93 3.66 10.82 0.73
N ALA A 94 3.51 10.85 -0.59
CA ALA A 94 3.07 12.04 -1.29
C ALA A 94 1.62 12.37 -0.93
N SER A 95 1.30 13.67 -0.78
CA SER A 95 -0.07 14.14 -0.58
C SER A 95 -0.94 13.93 -1.81
N GLU A 96 -0.33 14.04 -2.99
CA GLU A 96 -1.00 13.89 -4.28
C GLU A 96 -0.72 12.50 -4.89
N PRO A 97 -1.75 11.86 -5.46
CA PRO A 97 -1.55 10.66 -6.28
C PRO A 97 -0.54 10.92 -7.40
N CYS A 98 0.25 9.91 -7.77
CA CYS A 98 1.15 9.99 -8.93
C CYS A 98 0.33 10.33 -10.21
N ALA A 99 0.95 10.99 -11.20
CA ALA A 99 0.27 11.43 -12.43
C ALA A 99 -0.53 10.31 -13.12
N GLY A 100 -0.03 9.07 -13.07
CA GLY A 100 -0.72 7.89 -13.60
C GLY A 100 -2.13 7.65 -13.03
N TRP A 101 -2.43 8.08 -11.79
CA TRP A 101 -3.80 7.98 -11.24
C TRP A 101 -4.76 8.95 -11.90
N ASN A 102 -4.31 10.19 -12.14
CA ASN A 102 -5.12 11.21 -12.81
C ASN A 102 -5.34 10.84 -14.28
N GLU A 103 -4.29 10.35 -14.94
CA GLU A 103 -4.37 9.89 -16.32
C GLU A 103 -5.27 8.65 -16.45
N LEU A 104 -5.15 7.68 -15.54
CA LEU A 104 -6.07 6.54 -15.48
C LEU A 104 -7.53 7.00 -15.30
N ALA A 105 -7.78 7.94 -14.39
CA ALA A 105 -9.12 8.47 -14.15
C ALA A 105 -9.70 9.10 -15.43
N ARG A 106 -8.89 9.89 -16.13
CA ARG A 106 -9.25 10.50 -17.42
C ARG A 106 -9.54 9.44 -18.49
N MET A 107 -8.68 8.43 -18.63
CA MET A 107 -8.87 7.33 -19.58
C MET A 107 -10.17 6.54 -19.32
N LEU A 108 -10.49 6.27 -18.05
CA LEU A 108 -11.73 5.60 -17.67
C LEU A 108 -12.95 6.48 -17.97
N ASP A 109 -12.87 7.78 -17.70
CA ASP A 109 -13.91 8.73 -18.08
C ASP A 109 -14.10 8.82 -19.60
N ASP A 110 -13.04 8.73 -20.40
CA ASP A 110 -13.14 8.81 -21.85
C ASP A 110 -13.72 7.52 -22.47
N ARG A 111 -13.38 6.36 -21.89
CA ARG A 111 -13.63 5.04 -22.53
C ARG A 111 -14.83 4.29 -22.01
N LEU A 112 -15.21 4.50 -20.75
CA LEU A 112 -16.30 3.73 -20.17
C LEU A 112 -17.64 4.16 -20.80
N PRO A 113 -18.52 3.20 -21.13
CA PRO A 113 -19.91 3.51 -21.43
C PRO A 113 -20.53 4.33 -20.29
N GLN A 114 -21.44 5.25 -20.62
CA GLN A 114 -22.02 6.21 -19.66
C GLN A 114 -22.55 5.52 -18.40
N ARG A 115 -23.26 4.39 -18.54
CA ARG A 115 -23.80 3.63 -17.40
C ARG A 115 -22.68 3.10 -16.48
N SER A 116 -21.64 2.48 -17.04
CA SER A 116 -20.51 1.95 -16.27
C SER A 116 -19.74 3.06 -15.57
N ARG A 117 -19.56 4.21 -16.24
CA ARG A 117 -18.93 5.40 -15.67
C ARG A 117 -19.71 5.95 -14.48
N LEU A 118 -21.04 6.04 -14.59
CA LEU A 118 -21.90 6.48 -13.48
C LEU A 118 -21.87 5.50 -12.29
N LEU A 119 -21.83 4.19 -12.56
CA LEU A 119 -21.69 3.17 -11.52
C LEU A 119 -20.34 3.28 -10.81
N LEU A 120 -19.25 3.42 -11.57
CA LEU A 120 -17.91 3.61 -11.00
C LEU A 120 -17.85 4.87 -10.14
N ARG A 121 -18.35 5.99 -10.65
CA ARG A 121 -18.44 7.27 -9.93
C ARG A 121 -19.24 7.13 -8.62
N LYS A 122 -20.40 6.47 -8.68
CA LYS A 122 -21.20 6.16 -7.49
C LYS A 122 -20.43 5.31 -6.48
N ALA A 123 -19.70 4.29 -6.95
CA ALA A 123 -18.85 3.48 -6.08
C ALA A 123 -17.72 4.31 -5.44
N MET A 124 -17.16 5.29 -6.16
CA MET A 124 -16.16 6.22 -5.62
C MET A 124 -16.77 7.34 -4.74
N GLY A 125 -18.07 7.30 -4.44
CA GLY A 125 -18.73 8.25 -3.54
C GLY A 125 -19.05 9.62 -4.16
N ARG A 126 -18.93 9.80 -5.48
CA ARG A 126 -19.32 11.05 -6.16
C ARG A 126 -20.14 10.77 -7.41
N ALA A 127 -21.36 11.31 -7.50
CA ALA A 127 -22.25 11.07 -8.65
C ALA A 127 -21.97 11.98 -9.86
N ALA A 128 -21.33 13.14 -9.66
CA ALA A 128 -21.14 14.17 -10.67
C ALA A 128 -19.68 14.65 -10.74
N GLY A 129 -19.31 15.26 -11.87
CA GLY A 129 -17.95 15.73 -12.14
C GLY A 129 -17.04 14.68 -12.78
N PRO A 130 -15.75 14.99 -13.00
CA PRO A 130 -14.76 14.02 -13.45
C PRO A 130 -14.56 12.93 -12.40
N LEU A 131 -14.18 11.73 -12.85
CA LEU A 131 -13.80 10.64 -11.97
C LEU A 131 -12.61 11.05 -11.09
N ASP A 132 -12.75 10.87 -9.79
CA ASP A 132 -11.71 11.16 -8.80
C ASP A 132 -11.26 9.87 -8.13
N LEU A 133 -10.02 9.44 -8.41
CA LEU A 133 -9.41 8.24 -7.83
C LEU A 133 -8.52 8.55 -6.62
N THR A 134 -8.45 9.81 -6.18
CA THR A 134 -7.63 10.24 -5.04
C THR A 134 -7.95 9.44 -3.76
N PRO A 135 -9.22 9.22 -3.38
CA PRO A 135 -9.54 8.44 -2.17
C PRO A 135 -8.99 7.01 -2.23
N VAL A 136 -9.09 6.36 -3.40
CA VAL A 136 -8.52 5.03 -3.61
C VAL A 136 -7.00 5.08 -3.55
N ALA A 137 -6.37 6.06 -4.18
CA ALA A 137 -4.92 6.20 -4.17
C ALA A 137 -4.35 6.35 -2.74
N HIS A 138 -5.03 7.08 -1.84
CA HIS A 138 -4.56 7.24 -0.46
C HIS A 138 -4.55 5.93 0.35
N THR A 139 -5.41 4.97 0.03
CA THR A 139 -5.38 3.63 0.67
C THR A 139 -4.10 2.85 0.36
N PHE A 140 -3.36 3.20 -0.70
CA PHE A 140 -2.05 2.59 -1.00
C PHE A 140 -0.97 2.98 0.03
N ALA A 141 -1.26 3.91 0.95
CA ALA A 141 -0.44 4.09 2.14
C ALA A 141 -0.32 2.79 2.98
N ILE A 142 -1.31 1.90 2.90
CA ILE A 142 -1.27 0.58 3.54
C ILE A 142 -0.12 -0.27 2.96
N ASP A 143 0.13 -0.21 1.65
CA ASP A 143 1.23 -0.94 1.01
C ASP A 143 2.58 -0.48 1.55
N THR A 144 2.73 0.84 1.71
CA THR A 144 3.94 1.45 2.24
C THR A 144 4.19 1.00 3.68
N TYR A 145 3.13 0.93 4.49
CA TYR A 145 3.21 0.38 5.85
C TYR A 145 3.53 -1.12 5.86
N ALA A 146 2.86 -1.93 5.04
CA ALA A 146 3.09 -3.37 4.92
C ALA A 146 4.54 -3.67 4.48
N GLY A 147 5.06 -2.93 3.49
CA GLY A 147 6.45 -3.03 3.06
C GLY A 147 7.45 -2.65 4.17
N ALA A 148 7.13 -1.64 4.99
CA ALA A 148 7.94 -1.30 6.16
C ALA A 148 7.89 -2.41 7.23
N LEU A 149 6.72 -2.99 7.49
CA LEU A 149 6.55 -4.11 8.40
C LEU A 149 7.39 -5.32 7.95
N ALA A 150 7.29 -5.71 6.68
CA ALA A 150 8.06 -6.82 6.12
C ALA A 150 9.58 -6.60 6.29
N ARG A 151 10.07 -5.38 6.00
CA ARG A 151 11.48 -5.01 6.19
C ARG A 151 11.89 -5.07 7.66
N ALA A 152 11.07 -4.56 8.58
CA ALA A 152 11.33 -4.59 10.02
C ALA A 152 11.36 -6.03 10.56
N SER A 153 10.55 -6.93 10.01
CA SER A 153 10.62 -8.37 10.31
C SER A 153 11.89 -9.05 9.75
N GLY A 154 12.65 -8.38 8.90
CA GLY A 154 13.86 -8.89 8.24
C GLY A 154 13.59 -9.61 6.92
N THR A 155 12.39 -9.46 6.36
CA THR A 155 12.02 -10.03 5.07
C THR A 155 12.63 -9.21 3.94
N ARG A 156 13.25 -9.88 2.96
CA ARG A 156 13.69 -9.26 1.71
C ARG A 156 13.02 -10.01 0.56
N PHE A 157 12.14 -9.32 -0.16
CA PHE A 157 11.51 -9.89 -1.35
C PHE A 157 12.51 -9.87 -2.51
N PRO A 158 12.78 -11.03 -3.15
CA PRO A 158 13.79 -11.13 -4.20
C PRO A 158 13.35 -10.46 -5.52
N ARG A 159 12.05 -10.24 -5.70
CA ARG A 159 11.47 -9.59 -6.89
C ARG A 159 10.44 -8.55 -6.48
N ARG A 160 10.33 -7.46 -7.27
CA ARG A 160 9.38 -6.36 -7.03
C ARG A 160 7.92 -6.82 -7.04
N TRP A 161 7.54 -7.69 -7.97
CA TRP A 161 6.17 -8.19 -8.08
C TRP A 161 5.70 -8.96 -6.84
N ILE A 162 6.60 -9.66 -6.14
CA ILE A 162 6.29 -10.37 -4.88
C ILE A 162 6.00 -9.37 -3.77
N ALA A 163 6.80 -8.31 -3.67
CA ALA A 163 6.58 -7.24 -2.71
C ALA A 163 5.23 -6.56 -2.97
N ASN A 164 4.88 -6.33 -4.24
CA ASN A 164 3.58 -5.79 -4.64
C ASN A 164 2.43 -6.74 -4.27
N ALA A 165 2.59 -8.05 -4.49
CA ALA A 165 1.58 -9.05 -4.13
C ALA A 165 1.33 -9.12 -2.62
N PHE A 166 2.39 -9.15 -1.83
CA PHE A 166 2.29 -9.07 -0.37
C PHE A 166 1.58 -7.79 0.08
N ALA A 167 1.97 -6.65 -0.47
CA ALA A 167 1.40 -5.36 -0.12
C ALA A 167 -0.09 -5.26 -0.50
N ALA A 168 -0.46 -5.71 -1.70
CA ALA A 168 -1.86 -5.77 -2.15
C ALA A 168 -2.70 -6.69 -1.26
N TYR A 169 -2.17 -7.86 -0.88
CA TYR A 169 -2.86 -8.76 0.04
C TYR A 169 -3.02 -8.15 1.44
N ALA A 170 -1.98 -7.52 1.96
CA ALA A 170 -2.05 -6.80 3.23
C ALA A 170 -3.12 -5.70 3.19
N ARG A 171 -3.17 -4.91 2.10
CA ARG A 171 -4.20 -3.89 1.90
C ARG A 171 -5.60 -4.47 1.88
N VAL A 172 -5.85 -5.54 1.12
CA VAL A 172 -7.17 -6.18 1.07
C VAL A 172 -7.60 -6.67 2.46
N VAL A 173 -6.71 -7.32 3.22
CA VAL A 173 -6.99 -7.76 4.59
C VAL A 173 -7.29 -6.56 5.50
N THR A 174 -6.50 -5.49 5.40
CA THR A 174 -6.73 -4.26 6.17
C THR A 174 -8.09 -3.63 5.87
N LEU A 175 -8.44 -3.45 4.60
CA LEU A 175 -9.71 -2.84 4.20
C LEU A 175 -10.89 -3.74 4.51
N ALA A 176 -10.79 -5.07 4.34
CA ALA A 176 -11.85 -6.00 4.68
C ALA A 176 -12.34 -5.87 6.14
N GLU A 177 -11.45 -5.50 7.05
CA GLU A 177 -11.75 -5.37 8.47
C GLU A 177 -11.97 -3.92 8.93
N GLY A 178 -11.21 -2.97 8.37
CA GLY A 178 -11.21 -1.59 8.84
C GLY A 178 -12.04 -0.63 8.00
N ASP A 179 -12.31 -0.95 6.73
CA ASP A 179 -13.10 -0.13 5.81
C ASP A 179 -13.66 -0.95 4.62
N PRO A 180 -14.75 -1.72 4.83
CA PRO A 180 -15.33 -2.58 3.81
C PRO A 180 -15.85 -1.81 2.58
N ASP A 181 -16.25 -0.55 2.75
CA ASP A 181 -16.73 0.29 1.65
C ASP A 181 -15.56 0.72 0.74
N ALA A 182 -14.40 1.06 1.32
CA ALA A 182 -13.18 1.27 0.56
C ALA A 182 -12.72 -0.01 -0.14
N LEU A 183 -12.86 -1.19 0.48
CA LEU A 183 -12.58 -2.47 -0.19
C LEU A 183 -13.52 -2.68 -1.39
N ALA A 184 -14.82 -2.46 -1.24
CA ALA A 184 -15.79 -2.59 -2.32
C ALA A 184 -15.48 -1.64 -3.49
N SER A 185 -15.07 -0.42 -3.16
CA SER A 185 -14.60 0.58 -4.13
C SER A 185 -13.38 0.09 -4.90
N GLN A 186 -12.36 -0.42 -4.19
CA GLN A 186 -11.16 -0.97 -4.81
C GLN A 186 -11.45 -2.18 -5.69
N ALA A 187 -12.26 -3.12 -5.22
CA ALA A 187 -12.63 -4.32 -5.95
C ALA A 187 -13.41 -3.96 -7.23
N HIS A 188 -14.35 -3.02 -7.12
CA HIS A 188 -15.11 -2.55 -8.28
C HIS A 188 -14.20 -1.86 -9.32
N LEU A 189 -13.30 -0.97 -8.88
CA LEU A 189 -12.32 -0.35 -9.77
C LEU A 189 -11.44 -1.40 -10.47
N ALA A 190 -11.00 -2.43 -9.73
CA ALA A 190 -10.13 -3.46 -10.26
C ALA A 190 -10.82 -4.34 -11.32
N GLU A 191 -12.09 -4.68 -11.12
CA GLU A 191 -12.90 -5.37 -12.14
C GLU A 191 -13.11 -4.49 -13.38
N VAL A 192 -13.39 -3.20 -13.19
CA VAL A 192 -13.58 -2.27 -14.31
C VAL A 192 -12.29 -2.11 -15.12
N VAL A 193 -11.15 -1.91 -14.45
CA VAL A 193 -9.84 -1.79 -15.09
C VAL A 193 -9.50 -3.05 -15.88
N GLY A 194 -9.64 -4.23 -15.26
CA GLY A 194 -9.35 -5.51 -15.89
C GLY A 194 -10.26 -5.85 -17.08
N ALA A 195 -11.47 -5.27 -17.16
CA ALA A 195 -12.37 -5.46 -18.28
C ALA A 195 -12.13 -4.47 -19.44
N VAL A 196 -11.55 -3.30 -19.17
CA VAL A 196 -11.61 -2.13 -20.07
C VAL A 196 -10.25 -1.71 -20.61
N LEU A 197 -9.17 -1.93 -19.87
CA LEU A 197 -7.84 -1.54 -20.32
C LEU A 197 -7.16 -2.74 -20.99
N PRO A 198 -6.93 -2.72 -22.32
CA PRO A 198 -6.12 -3.75 -22.94
C PRO A 198 -4.68 -3.66 -22.42
N PRO A 199 -3.97 -4.79 -22.28
CA PRO A 199 -2.59 -4.83 -21.80
C PRO A 199 -1.66 -3.85 -22.55
N SER A 200 -1.89 -3.67 -23.85
CA SER A 200 -1.11 -2.78 -24.72
C SER A 200 -1.17 -1.30 -24.33
N TYR A 201 -2.23 -0.84 -23.67
CA TYR A 201 -2.34 0.58 -23.28
C TYR A 201 -1.55 0.89 -22.01
N ALA A 202 -1.46 -0.08 -21.09
CA ALA A 202 -0.56 0.00 -19.95
C ALA A 202 0.91 0.00 -20.40
N LEU A 203 1.23 -0.48 -21.60
CA LEU A 203 2.61 -0.48 -22.10
C LEU A 203 3.09 0.88 -22.65
N ALA A 204 2.18 1.82 -22.94
CA ALA A 204 2.53 3.09 -23.58
C ALA A 204 2.98 4.19 -22.59
N ASP A 205 2.37 4.26 -21.41
CA ASP A 205 2.71 5.23 -20.36
C ASP A 205 3.18 4.48 -19.10
N PRO A 206 4.45 4.66 -18.67
CA PRO A 206 5.00 3.93 -17.53
C PRO A 206 4.34 4.29 -16.19
N ASP A 207 3.81 5.50 -16.02
CA ASP A 207 3.15 5.94 -14.80
C ASP A 207 1.74 5.33 -14.70
N VAL A 208 1.01 5.28 -15.81
CA VAL A 208 -0.28 4.58 -15.88
C VAL A 208 -0.07 3.08 -15.67
N ARG A 209 0.97 2.50 -16.28
CA ARG A 209 1.33 1.09 -16.10
C ARG A 209 1.46 0.71 -14.64
N ALA A 210 2.24 1.48 -13.89
CA ALA A 210 2.51 1.20 -12.48
C ALA A 210 1.23 1.25 -11.61
N VAL A 211 0.26 2.09 -11.99
CA VAL A 211 -1.05 2.16 -11.33
C VAL A 211 -1.91 0.96 -11.72
N VAL A 212 -1.96 0.60 -13.00
CA VAL A 212 -2.74 -0.56 -13.49
C VAL A 212 -2.23 -1.86 -12.87
N GLU A 213 -0.91 -2.10 -12.87
CA GLU A 213 -0.30 -3.27 -12.22
C GLU A 213 -0.71 -3.37 -10.74
N ARG A 214 -0.78 -2.23 -10.06
CA ARG A 214 -1.20 -2.11 -8.66
C ARG A 214 -2.69 -2.39 -8.45
N ILE A 215 -3.54 -2.04 -9.42
CA ILE A 215 -4.98 -2.32 -9.39
C ILE A 215 -5.25 -3.78 -9.72
N GLU A 216 -4.58 -4.36 -10.72
CA GLU A 216 -4.67 -5.79 -11.06
C GLU A 216 -4.22 -6.66 -9.89
N ALA A 217 -3.11 -6.28 -9.23
CA ALA A 217 -2.67 -6.89 -7.98
C ALA A 217 -3.75 -6.90 -6.90
N THR A 218 -4.60 -5.87 -6.86
CA THR A 218 -5.72 -5.78 -5.92
C THR A 218 -6.79 -6.80 -6.26
N ARG A 219 -7.12 -6.95 -7.55
CA ARG A 219 -8.11 -7.93 -8.03
C ARG A 219 -7.74 -9.34 -7.58
N ASP A 220 -6.49 -9.72 -7.84
CA ASP A 220 -5.96 -11.03 -7.46
C ASP A 220 -5.99 -11.23 -5.95
N ALA A 221 -5.58 -10.20 -5.19
CA ALA A 221 -5.62 -10.21 -3.74
C ALA A 221 -7.04 -10.34 -3.17
N VAL A 222 -8.05 -9.69 -3.78
CA VAL A 222 -9.47 -9.83 -3.39
C VAL A 222 -9.94 -11.27 -3.60
N HIS A 223 -9.66 -11.86 -4.75
CA HIS A 223 -10.02 -13.26 -5.02
C HIS A 223 -9.30 -14.24 -4.09
N ALA A 224 -8.01 -14.01 -3.82
CA ALA A 224 -7.25 -14.82 -2.88
C ALA A 224 -7.80 -14.70 -1.45
N HIS A 225 -8.12 -13.48 -1.00
CA HIS A 225 -8.71 -13.25 0.32
C HIS A 225 -10.07 -13.92 0.48
N ALA A 226 -10.94 -13.85 -0.53
CA ALA A 226 -12.24 -14.51 -0.51
C ALA A 226 -12.14 -16.04 -0.33
N ARG A 227 -11.07 -16.67 -0.83
CA ARG A 227 -10.83 -18.11 -0.70
C ARG A 227 -10.08 -18.51 0.57
N LEU A 228 -9.09 -17.70 0.98
CA LEU A 228 -8.08 -18.10 1.97
C LEU A 228 -8.11 -17.26 3.26
N GLY A 229 -8.93 -16.21 3.33
CA GLY A 229 -9.03 -15.31 4.46
C GLY A 229 -7.72 -14.54 4.71
N HIS A 230 -7.33 -14.35 5.98
CA HIS A 230 -6.10 -13.62 6.32
C HIS A 230 -4.88 -14.52 6.57
N ALA A 231 -5.08 -15.85 6.64
CA ALA A 231 -4.04 -16.81 7.01
C ALA A 231 -2.76 -16.77 6.13
N PRO A 232 -2.84 -16.48 4.80
CA PRO A 232 -1.65 -16.38 3.96
C PRO A 232 -0.65 -15.31 4.39
N LEU A 233 -1.10 -14.21 4.99
CA LEU A 233 -0.24 -13.03 5.21
C LEU A 233 0.91 -13.32 6.19
N ALA A 234 0.61 -14.00 7.30
CA ALA A 234 1.61 -14.43 8.27
C ALA A 234 2.48 -15.59 7.76
N ARG A 235 1.97 -16.42 6.83
CA ARG A 235 2.78 -17.46 6.19
C ARG A 235 3.72 -16.87 5.15
N PHE A 236 3.30 -15.83 4.42
CA PHE A 236 4.13 -15.11 3.46
C PHE A 236 5.41 -14.60 4.11
N LEU A 237 5.32 -13.89 5.25
CA LEU A 237 6.50 -13.42 5.97
C LEU A 237 7.41 -14.56 6.49
N ARG A 238 6.83 -15.71 6.84
CA ARG A 238 7.60 -16.89 7.28
C ARG A 238 8.25 -17.65 6.12
N ALA A 239 7.64 -17.63 4.95
CA ALA A 239 8.11 -18.31 3.74
C ALA A 239 9.37 -17.66 3.14
N PHE A 240 9.63 -16.39 3.46
CA PHE A 240 10.83 -15.66 3.06
C PHE A 240 11.76 -15.43 4.27
N PRO A 241 12.50 -16.47 4.74
CA PRO A 241 13.39 -16.33 5.88
C PRO A 241 14.50 -15.31 5.62
N ARG A 242 14.96 -14.68 6.71
CA ARG A 242 16.04 -13.68 6.69
C ARG A 242 17.24 -14.17 5.88
N GLY A 243 17.51 -13.50 4.77
CA GLY A 243 18.72 -13.73 3.96
C GLY A 243 18.66 -14.88 2.95
N MET A 244 17.52 -15.55 2.77
CA MET A 244 17.39 -16.57 1.72
C MET A 244 16.56 -16.04 0.54
N ALA A 245 17.22 -15.80 -0.61
CA ALA A 245 16.52 -15.60 -1.86
C ALA A 245 16.32 -16.97 -2.53
N PRO A 246 15.08 -17.37 -2.86
CA PRO A 246 14.83 -18.53 -3.71
C PRO A 246 15.63 -18.44 -5.01
N ARG A 247 16.10 -19.59 -5.50
CA ARG A 247 17.16 -19.67 -6.52
C ARG A 247 16.63 -19.50 -7.93
N THR A 248 15.32 -19.71 -8.14
CA THR A 248 14.68 -19.62 -9.45
C THR A 248 13.30 -18.98 -9.39
N ASP A 249 12.83 -18.43 -10.51
CA ASP A 249 11.49 -17.85 -10.64
C ASP A 249 10.38 -18.91 -10.49
N SER A 250 10.64 -20.17 -10.84
CA SER A 250 9.69 -21.27 -10.64
C SER A 250 9.54 -21.70 -9.17
N GLU A 251 10.60 -21.58 -8.36
CA GLU A 251 10.51 -21.75 -6.91
C GLU A 251 9.70 -20.61 -6.28
N LEU A 252 9.89 -19.39 -6.80
CA LEU A 252 9.14 -18.21 -6.38
C LEU A 252 7.66 -18.29 -6.71
N ALA A 253 7.31 -18.63 -7.95
CA ALA A 253 5.93 -18.83 -8.36
C ALA A 253 5.26 -19.91 -7.51
N ARG A 254 5.94 -21.04 -7.24
CA ARG A 254 5.41 -22.11 -6.37
C ARG A 254 5.20 -21.67 -4.93
N LEU A 255 6.11 -20.87 -4.36
CA LEU A 255 5.93 -20.33 -3.00
C LEU A 255 4.74 -19.37 -2.93
N VAL A 256 4.59 -18.48 -3.92
CA VAL A 256 3.46 -17.54 -3.96
C VAL A 256 2.13 -18.27 -4.22
N LEU A 257 2.08 -19.21 -5.16
CA LEU A 257 0.91 -20.07 -5.43
C LEU A 257 0.53 -20.91 -4.20
N ARG A 258 1.51 -21.45 -3.49
CA ARG A 258 1.25 -22.21 -2.24
C ARG A 258 0.57 -21.34 -1.20
N GLU A 259 1.00 -20.10 -1.06
CA GLU A 259 0.49 -19.22 0.00
C GLU A 259 -0.80 -18.50 -0.39
N LEU A 260 -0.95 -18.08 -1.66
CA LEU A 260 -2.08 -17.26 -2.17
C LEU A 260 -3.06 -18.02 -3.10
N GLY A 261 -2.77 -19.28 -3.43
CA GLY A 261 -3.56 -20.13 -4.34
C GLY A 261 -3.36 -19.80 -5.82
N ASP A 262 -4.08 -20.49 -6.71
CA ASP A 262 -3.98 -20.40 -8.18
C ASP A 262 -4.23 -18.99 -8.78
N ALA A 263 -4.71 -18.03 -7.99
CA ALA A 263 -4.82 -16.63 -8.43
C ALA A 263 -3.55 -15.81 -8.19
N ALA A 264 -2.43 -16.46 -7.83
CA ALA A 264 -1.18 -15.74 -7.65
C ALA A 264 -0.70 -15.20 -8.99
N PHE A 265 -0.94 -13.91 -9.22
CA PHE A 265 0.02 -12.97 -9.80
C PHE A 265 0.89 -13.62 -10.86
N LEU A 266 0.28 -14.10 -11.94
CA LEU A 266 1.04 -14.34 -13.15
C LEU A 266 1.13 -12.97 -13.79
N PRO A 267 2.31 -12.34 -13.83
CA PRO A 267 2.48 -11.23 -14.75
C PRO A 267 2.10 -11.79 -16.11
N THR A 268 1.30 -11.05 -16.87
CA THR A 268 1.25 -11.24 -18.31
C THR A 268 2.69 -11.44 -18.77
N ILE A 269 2.96 -12.58 -19.40
CA ILE A 269 4.28 -13.20 -19.61
C ILE A 269 5.32 -12.23 -20.22
N GLU A 270 4.88 -11.11 -20.78
CA GLU A 270 5.67 -10.03 -21.35
C GLU A 270 6.34 -9.10 -20.31
N ALA A 271 5.83 -8.98 -19.08
CA ALA A 271 6.38 -8.08 -18.05
C ALA A 271 7.59 -8.65 -17.28
N LEU A 272 7.90 -9.95 -17.43
CA LEU A 272 9.01 -10.62 -16.76
C LEU A 272 10.29 -10.72 -17.60
N ALA A 273 10.24 -10.29 -18.87
CA ALA A 273 11.38 -10.37 -19.79
C ALA A 273 12.26 -9.09 -19.82
N ALA A 274 12.04 -8.13 -18.91
CA ALA A 274 12.79 -6.88 -18.80
C ALA A 274 13.51 -6.74 -17.45
#